data_AF-A0A534WE44-F1
#
_entry.id   AF-A0A534WE44-F1
#
_cell.length_a   1.000
_cell.length_b   1.000
_cell.length_c   1.000
_cell.angle_alpha   90.00
_cell.angle_beta   90.00
_cell.angle_gamma   90.00
#
_symmetry.space_group_name_H-M   'P 1'
#
loop_
_entity.id
_entity.type
_entity.pdbx_description
1 polymer ?
#
loop_
_entity_poly.entity_id
_entity_poly.type
_entity_poly.pdbx_seq_one_letter_code
_entity_poly.pdbx_strand_id
1 'polypeptide(L)'
;MIDACHIPHVKTSRPPPATGQALIDRQRLPRSVACCRSIVQWVTCPLMRACRWLVALLLAAGCEGGPFGEPGAASQSPSSADARTWLDLHNAVRRSAQPVPSPPLAELTWSADAASVAQAWADRCTYQHNAGRGERGENIAASAPLGHWTASDVVAAWASEAQDYDYATNTCAPGK
;
A
#
# COMPACT_ATOMS: atom_id res chain seq x y z
N MET A 1 -21.24 5.17 -2.78
CA MET A 1 -20.61 6.45 -2.44
C MET A 1 -20.11 6.25 -1.04
N ILE A 2 -18.80 6.10 -0.84
CA ILE A 2 -18.26 5.64 0.45
C ILE A 2 -17.37 6.70 1.10
N ASP A 3 -16.81 7.67 0.38
CA ASP A 3 -16.25 8.91 0.97
C ASP A 3 -16.96 10.07 0.27
N ALA A 4 -17.84 10.74 1.03
CA ALA A 4 -18.74 11.77 0.50
C ALA A 4 -18.29 13.17 0.88
N CYS A 5 -17.54 13.30 1.99
CA CYS A 5 -17.26 14.59 2.60
C CYS A 5 -15.78 14.97 2.65
N HIS A 6 -14.85 14.01 2.62
CA HIS A 6 -13.42 14.35 2.74
C HIS A 6 -12.70 14.57 1.39
N ILE A 7 -13.34 14.36 0.25
CA ILE A 7 -12.74 14.68 -1.05
C ILE A 7 -12.90 16.19 -1.34
N PRO A 8 -11.82 16.99 -1.39
CA PRO A 8 -11.92 18.38 -1.82
C PRO A 8 -12.54 18.39 -3.21
N HIS A 9 -13.68 19.08 -3.34
CA HIS A 9 -14.46 19.18 -4.57
C HIS A 9 -13.55 19.14 -5.81
N VAL A 10 -13.62 18.04 -6.57
CA VAL A 10 -13.11 18.03 -7.93
C VAL A 10 -13.91 19.11 -8.64
N LYS A 11 -13.32 20.30 -8.81
CA LYS A 11 -13.84 21.32 -9.70
C LYS A 11 -14.05 20.62 -11.03
N THR A 12 -15.30 20.49 -11.46
CA THR A 12 -15.67 20.07 -12.81
C THR A 12 -15.29 21.19 -13.79
N SER A 13 -14.01 21.55 -13.86
CA SER A 13 -13.50 22.38 -14.93
C SER A 13 -13.26 21.50 -16.14
N ARG A 14 -14.16 21.62 -17.13
CA ARG A 14 -13.98 21.13 -18.50
C ARG A 14 -12.53 21.40 -18.96
N PRO A 15 -11.78 20.42 -19.50
CA PRO A 15 -10.40 20.65 -19.94
C PRO A 15 -10.38 21.57 -21.18
N PRO A 16 -9.46 22.55 -21.27
CA PRO A 16 -9.20 23.29 -22.51
C PRO A 16 -8.55 22.37 -23.56
N PRO A 17 -8.70 22.68 -24.87
CA PRO A 17 -8.20 21.82 -25.94
C PRO A 17 -6.68 21.70 -25.92
N ALA A 18 -6.21 20.48 -26.18
CA ALA A 18 -4.82 20.10 -26.17
C ALA A 18 -4.03 20.81 -27.28
N THR A 19 -3.02 21.59 -26.89
CA THR A 19 -1.90 21.98 -27.74
C THR A 19 -0.61 21.41 -27.18
N GLY A 20 -0.03 20.49 -27.95
CA GLY A 20 1.39 20.55 -28.27
C GLY A 20 2.41 19.96 -27.29
N GLN A 21 2.99 18.86 -27.74
CA GLN A 21 4.42 18.53 -27.69
C GLN A 21 4.98 17.80 -26.46
N ALA A 22 5.26 16.53 -26.73
CA ALA A 22 6.26 15.72 -26.07
C ALA A 22 7.64 16.38 -26.09
N LEU A 23 8.34 16.35 -24.96
CA LEU A 23 9.79 16.22 -24.94
C LEU A 23 10.17 15.31 -23.78
N ILE A 24 10.67 14.13 -24.13
CA ILE A 24 11.28 13.18 -23.20
C ILE A 24 12.68 13.72 -22.90
N ASP A 25 12.91 14.22 -21.69
CA ASP A 25 14.28 14.46 -21.20
C ASP A 25 14.68 13.32 -20.26
N ARG A 26 15.37 12.33 -20.83
CA ARG A 26 16.10 11.30 -20.08
C ARG A 26 17.47 11.87 -19.72
N GLN A 27 17.60 12.43 -18.51
CA GLN A 27 18.92 12.72 -17.96
C GLN A 27 19.21 11.98 -16.65
N ARG A 28 20.19 11.09 -16.80
CA ARG A 28 21.07 10.42 -15.84
C ARG A 28 21.14 11.05 -14.44
N LEU A 29 21.00 10.19 -13.43
CA LEU A 29 21.64 10.40 -12.13
C LEU A 29 22.74 9.33 -11.93
N PRO A 30 23.97 9.72 -11.54
CA PRO A 30 25.04 8.77 -11.27
C PRO A 30 24.81 8.03 -9.95
N ARG A 31 25.03 6.71 -9.99
CA ARG A 31 25.13 5.84 -8.81
C ARG A 31 26.42 6.17 -8.05
N SER A 32 26.30 6.81 -6.89
CA SER A 32 27.36 6.87 -5.88
C SER A 32 26.88 6.21 -4.59
N VAL A 33 27.12 4.90 -4.48
CA VAL A 33 27.11 4.21 -3.18
C VAL A 33 28.58 3.97 -2.85
N ALA A 34 29.15 4.89 -2.08
CA ALA A 34 30.47 4.72 -1.48
C ALA A 34 30.59 5.60 -0.23
N CYS A 35 29.97 5.18 0.86
CA CYS A 35 30.42 5.59 2.19
C CYS A 35 29.94 4.58 3.24
N CYS A 36 30.71 3.51 3.42
CA CYS A 36 30.88 2.88 4.73
C CYS A 36 32.20 2.10 4.72
N ARG A 37 33.30 2.82 4.98
CA ARG A 37 34.56 2.24 5.44
C ARG A 37 34.36 1.81 6.89
N SER A 38 34.67 0.56 7.24
CA SER A 38 35.57 0.24 8.36
C SER A 38 35.64 -1.25 8.71
N ILE A 39 36.85 -1.66 9.08
CA ILE A 39 37.27 -2.88 9.80
C ILE A 39 37.25 -4.15 8.95
N VAL A 40 38.37 -4.45 8.27
CA VAL A 40 39.18 -5.68 8.48
C VAL A 40 40.55 -5.43 7.84
N GLN A 41 41.54 -5.10 8.66
CA GLN A 41 42.95 -5.26 8.33
C GLN A 41 43.53 -6.15 9.44
N TRP A 42 44.58 -6.91 9.13
CA TRP A 42 45.32 -7.86 10.00
C TRP A 42 44.86 -9.32 10.01
N VAL A 43 45.11 -10.09 8.94
CA VAL A 43 45.71 -11.45 9.06
C VAL A 43 46.46 -11.80 7.77
N THR A 44 47.73 -11.40 7.65
CA THR A 44 48.70 -12.10 6.79
C THR A 44 50.08 -12.04 7.45
N CYS A 45 50.40 -13.03 8.27
CA CYS A 45 51.77 -13.27 8.72
C CYS A 45 52.06 -14.77 8.59
N PRO A 46 52.87 -15.20 7.61
CA PRO A 46 53.11 -16.61 7.33
C PRO A 46 54.39 -17.09 8.02
N LEU A 47 54.34 -17.34 9.33
CA LEU A 47 55.38 -18.11 10.00
C LEU A 47 54.77 -18.80 11.21
N MET A 48 54.38 -20.06 11.02
CA MET A 48 54.52 -21.16 11.99
C MET A 48 53.83 -22.39 11.42
N ARG A 49 54.59 -23.14 10.61
CA ARG A 49 54.34 -24.56 10.39
C ARG A 49 54.95 -25.34 11.56
N ALA A 50 54.28 -26.43 11.90
CA ALA A 50 54.81 -27.60 12.59
C ALA A 50 54.89 -27.56 14.13
N CYS A 51 53.78 -27.92 14.77
CA CYS A 51 53.82 -29.01 15.74
C CYS A 51 52.60 -29.91 15.50
N ARG A 52 52.89 -31.12 14.99
CA ARG A 52 51.98 -32.28 14.97
C ARG A 52 51.65 -32.57 16.45
N TRP A 53 50.46 -33.01 16.84
CA TRP A 53 50.09 -34.41 16.96
C TRP A 53 48.68 -34.45 17.58
N LEU A 54 47.76 -35.16 16.92
CA LEU A 54 46.71 -36.02 17.51
C LEU A 54 46.03 -35.56 18.81
N VAL A 55 44.80 -35.04 18.69
CA VAL A 55 43.65 -35.50 19.51
C VAL A 55 42.40 -35.46 18.63
N ALA A 56 41.77 -36.61 18.50
CA ALA A 56 40.50 -36.82 17.80
C ALA A 56 39.31 -36.64 18.76
N LEU A 57 38.14 -36.36 18.17
CA LEU A 57 36.78 -36.64 18.63
C LEU A 57 36.29 -35.96 19.94
N LEU A 58 35.25 -35.14 19.80
CA LEU A 58 33.99 -35.29 20.55
C LEU A 58 32.85 -34.46 19.94
N LEU A 59 31.67 -35.05 19.98
CA LEU A 59 30.41 -34.72 19.31
C LEU A 59 29.79 -33.39 19.74
N ALA A 60 29.22 -32.65 18.79
CA ALA A 60 28.07 -31.77 19.05
C ALA A 60 27.15 -31.76 17.82
N ALA A 61 25.91 -32.19 18.05
CA ALA A 61 24.80 -32.07 17.12
C ALA A 61 24.45 -30.58 16.91
N GLY A 62 24.26 -30.18 15.67
CA GLY A 62 23.66 -28.90 15.30
C GLY A 62 22.98 -29.04 13.95
N CYS A 63 21.65 -28.96 13.92
CA CYS A 63 20.90 -28.78 12.69
C CYS A 63 21.25 -27.39 12.13
N GLU A 64 22.03 -27.33 11.04
CA GLU A 64 22.23 -26.07 10.32
C GLU A 64 20.96 -25.75 9.52
N GLY A 65 20.17 -24.86 10.11
CA GLY A 65 19.10 -24.14 9.42
C GLY A 65 19.67 -23.31 8.28
N GLY A 66 18.93 -23.30 7.18
CA GLY A 66 19.28 -22.64 5.93
C GLY A 66 19.45 -21.12 6.01
N PRO A 67 19.77 -20.49 4.87
CA PRO A 67 20.15 -19.09 4.81
C PRO A 67 18.99 -18.20 5.27
N PHE A 68 19.30 -17.29 6.19
CA PHE A 68 18.45 -16.19 6.60
C PHE A 68 18.17 -15.31 5.36
N GLY A 69 17.07 -15.59 4.68
CA GLY A 69 16.39 -14.60 3.84
C GLY A 69 15.75 -13.58 4.77
N GLU A 70 16.22 -12.34 4.72
CA GLU A 70 15.51 -11.21 5.32
C GLU A 70 14.06 -11.19 4.79
N PRO A 71 13.05 -10.91 5.64
CA PRO A 71 11.73 -10.59 5.15
C PRO A 71 11.79 -9.16 4.59
N GLY A 72 12.22 -9.04 3.33
CA GLY A 72 11.73 -7.94 2.51
C GLY A 72 10.21 -7.98 2.58
N ALA A 73 9.59 -6.87 2.97
CA ALA A 73 8.14 -6.72 2.96
C ALA A 73 7.65 -7.03 1.54
N ALA A 74 7.24 -8.29 1.32
CA ALA A 74 6.69 -8.71 0.07
C ALA A 74 5.40 -7.93 -0.11
N SER A 75 5.33 -7.11 -1.16
CA SER A 75 4.09 -6.56 -1.68
C SER A 75 3.18 -7.73 -2.05
N GLN A 76 2.42 -8.21 -1.07
CA GLN A 76 1.45 -9.26 -1.27
C GLN A 76 0.24 -8.58 -1.89
N SER A 77 -0.04 -8.91 -3.16
CA SER A 77 -1.37 -8.63 -3.71
C SER A 77 -2.40 -9.23 -2.75
N PRO A 78 -3.53 -8.55 -2.49
CA PRO A 78 -4.52 -9.03 -1.53
C PRO A 78 -4.92 -10.45 -1.86
N SER A 79 -5.02 -11.29 -0.84
CA SER A 79 -5.47 -12.67 -1.03
C SER A 79 -6.89 -12.65 -1.61
N SER A 80 -7.30 -13.73 -2.29
CA SER A 80 -8.67 -13.83 -2.79
C SER A 80 -9.73 -13.77 -1.68
N ALA A 81 -9.35 -14.03 -0.42
CA ALA A 81 -10.20 -13.84 0.74
C ALA A 81 -10.33 -12.35 1.12
N ASP A 82 -9.23 -11.60 1.15
CA ASP A 82 -9.26 -10.17 1.45
C ASP A 82 -10.06 -9.38 0.41
N ALA A 83 -9.82 -9.68 -0.87
CA ALA A 83 -10.55 -9.06 -1.97
C ALA A 83 -12.07 -9.25 -1.85
N ARG A 84 -12.51 -10.45 -1.46
CA ARG A 84 -13.94 -10.74 -1.21
C ARG A 84 -14.47 -9.96 -0.01
N THR A 85 -13.74 -9.94 1.10
CA THR A 85 -14.12 -9.17 2.29
C THR A 85 -14.35 -7.70 1.97
N TRP A 86 -13.40 -7.05 1.28
CA TRP A 86 -13.54 -5.66 0.87
C TRP A 86 -14.75 -5.46 -0.04
N LEU A 87 -14.94 -6.34 -1.04
CA LEU A 87 -16.05 -6.24 -1.98
C LEU A 87 -17.42 -6.40 -1.30
N ASP A 88 -17.54 -7.39 -0.43
CA ASP A 88 -18.79 -7.72 0.26
C ASP A 88 -19.21 -6.60 1.22
N LEU A 89 -18.26 -6.02 1.96
CA LEU A 89 -18.49 -4.86 2.82
C LEU A 89 -18.97 -3.65 2.02
N HIS A 90 -18.33 -3.35 0.88
CA HIS A 90 -18.75 -2.25 0.01
C HIS A 90 -20.15 -2.49 -0.57
N ASN A 91 -20.43 -3.70 -1.03
CA ASN A 91 -21.74 -4.05 -1.58
C ASN A 91 -22.83 -4.06 -0.51
N ALA A 92 -22.52 -4.40 0.75
CA ALA A 92 -23.43 -4.25 1.87
C ALA A 92 -23.86 -2.78 2.07
N VAL A 93 -22.90 -1.85 2.09
CA VAL A 93 -23.20 -0.41 2.18
C VAL A 93 -24.05 0.07 1.01
N ARG A 94 -23.76 -0.39 -0.22
CA ARG A 94 -24.55 -0.02 -1.41
C ARG A 94 -26.00 -0.49 -1.33
N ARG A 95 -26.23 -1.70 -0.81
CA ARG A 95 -27.59 -2.24 -0.61
C ARG A 95 -28.37 -1.49 0.47
N SER A 96 -27.68 -0.91 1.46
CA SER A 96 -28.30 -0.17 2.57
C SER A 96 -28.34 1.34 2.38
N ALA A 97 -28.05 1.86 1.18
CA ALA A 97 -27.99 3.29 0.93
C ALA A 97 -29.33 3.99 1.19
N GLN A 98 -29.25 5.22 1.73
CA GLN A 98 -30.40 6.08 1.99
C GLN A 98 -30.19 7.47 1.34
N PRO A 99 -31.24 8.10 0.79
CA PRO A 99 -32.57 7.52 0.54
C PRO A 99 -32.49 6.29 -0.38
N VAL A 100 -33.46 5.37 -0.25
CA VAL A 100 -33.41 4.08 -0.95
C VAL A 100 -33.39 4.31 -2.47
N PRO A 101 -32.33 3.88 -3.18
CA PRO A 101 -32.22 4.09 -4.61
C PRO A 101 -33.28 3.33 -5.40
N SER A 102 -33.85 3.98 -6.42
CA SER A 102 -34.77 3.37 -7.37
C SER A 102 -34.36 3.77 -8.80
N PRO A 103 -33.77 2.86 -9.59
CA PRO A 103 -33.50 1.45 -9.28
C PRO A 103 -32.40 1.24 -8.22
N PRO A 104 -32.29 0.03 -7.63
CA PRO A 104 -31.19 -0.29 -6.72
C PRO A 104 -29.81 -0.06 -7.34
N LEU A 105 -28.84 0.32 -6.51
CA LEU A 105 -27.46 0.48 -6.96
C LEU A 105 -26.87 -0.85 -7.39
N ALA A 106 -26.27 -0.89 -8.58
CA ALA A 106 -25.58 -2.08 -9.09
C ALA A 106 -24.45 -2.53 -8.14
N GLU A 107 -24.24 -3.83 -7.99
CA GLU A 107 -23.12 -4.32 -7.17
C GLU A 107 -21.78 -4.03 -7.85
N LEU A 108 -20.78 -3.74 -7.02
CA LEU A 108 -19.40 -3.63 -7.46
C LEU A 108 -18.85 -5.01 -7.79
N THR A 109 -17.85 -5.01 -8.66
CA THR A 109 -17.00 -6.18 -8.94
C THR A 109 -15.55 -5.83 -8.61
N TRP A 110 -14.76 -6.84 -8.26
CA TRP A 110 -13.35 -6.64 -7.97
C TRP A 110 -12.55 -6.33 -9.24
N SER A 111 -11.63 -5.37 -9.16
CA SER A 111 -10.69 -5.05 -10.22
C SER A 111 -9.26 -5.30 -9.74
N ALA A 112 -8.58 -6.28 -10.35
CA ALA A 112 -7.18 -6.57 -10.06
C ALA A 112 -6.27 -5.37 -10.39
N ASP A 113 -6.59 -4.64 -11.45
CA ASP A 113 -5.85 -3.43 -11.84
C ASP A 113 -5.97 -2.34 -10.78
N ALA A 114 -7.17 -2.06 -10.27
CA ALA A 114 -7.36 -1.09 -9.19
C ALA A 114 -6.63 -1.52 -7.92
N ALA A 115 -6.68 -2.80 -7.57
CA ALA A 115 -5.99 -3.35 -6.41
C ALA A 115 -4.46 -3.19 -6.52
N SER A 116 -3.87 -3.46 -7.70
CA SER A 116 -2.44 -3.29 -7.91
C SER A 116 -1.98 -1.83 -7.77
N VAL A 117 -2.77 -0.88 -8.28
CA VAL A 117 -2.49 0.56 -8.15
C VAL A 117 -2.58 1.01 -6.69
N ALA A 118 -3.60 0.54 -5.96
CA ALA A 118 -3.77 0.85 -4.54
C ALA A 118 -2.64 0.26 -3.69
N GLN A 119 -2.26 -1.00 -3.90
CA GLN A 119 -1.16 -1.65 -3.17
C GLN A 119 0.16 -0.92 -3.40
N ALA A 120 0.50 -0.61 -4.66
CA ALA A 120 1.73 0.10 -5.00
C ALA A 120 1.80 1.50 -4.35
N TRP A 121 0.66 2.15 -4.10
CA TRP A 121 0.61 3.41 -3.38
C TRP A 121 0.72 3.25 -1.87
N ALA A 122 -0.03 2.30 -1.29
CA ALA A 122 -0.02 2.00 0.13
C ALA A 122 1.37 1.61 0.65
N ASP A 123 2.13 0.85 -0.15
CA ASP A 123 3.51 0.43 0.15
C ASP A 123 4.48 1.62 0.35
N ARG A 124 4.12 2.83 -0.11
CA ARG A 124 4.92 4.05 0.10
C ARG A 124 4.72 4.67 1.48
N CYS A 125 3.79 4.15 2.28
CA CYS A 125 3.48 4.63 3.63
C CYS A 125 3.26 6.15 3.71
N THR A 126 2.64 6.74 2.69
CA THR A 126 2.37 8.18 2.64
C THR A 126 0.88 8.42 2.72
N TYR A 127 0.42 9.10 3.78
CA TYR A 127 -1.00 9.39 3.99
C TYR A 127 -1.44 10.62 3.18
N GLN A 128 -1.50 10.45 1.86
CA GLN A 128 -1.98 11.44 0.91
C GLN A 128 -2.56 10.72 -0.31
N HIS A 129 -3.38 11.41 -1.11
CA HIS A 129 -3.96 10.81 -2.31
C HIS A 129 -2.91 10.53 -3.42
N ASN A 130 -3.08 9.42 -4.14
CA ASN A 130 -2.20 9.01 -5.22
C ASN A 130 -2.41 9.86 -6.47
N ALA A 131 -1.47 10.75 -6.78
CA ALA A 131 -1.53 11.57 -8.01
C ALA A 131 -1.44 10.72 -9.31
N GLY A 132 -0.91 9.49 -9.24
CA GLY A 132 -0.73 8.57 -10.36
C GLY A 132 -1.87 7.56 -10.55
N ARG A 133 -3.02 7.71 -9.87
CA ARG A 133 -4.13 6.74 -9.94
C ARG A 133 -4.90 6.74 -11.28
N GLY A 134 -4.66 7.73 -12.13
CA GLY A 134 -5.40 7.95 -13.38
C GLY A 134 -6.82 8.46 -13.11
N GLU A 135 -7.79 8.00 -13.89
CA GLU A 135 -9.21 8.39 -13.77
C GLU A 135 -9.96 7.68 -12.61
N ARG A 136 -9.25 6.88 -11.81
CA ARG A 136 -9.85 6.14 -10.69
C ARG A 136 -10.16 7.08 -9.52
N GLY A 137 -11.27 6.81 -8.83
CA GLY A 137 -11.50 7.33 -7.48
C GLY A 137 -10.54 6.71 -6.47
N GLU A 138 -10.46 7.28 -5.27
CA GLU A 138 -9.62 6.76 -4.19
C GLU A 138 -10.15 7.20 -2.82
N ASN A 139 -10.25 6.23 -1.91
CA ASN A 139 -10.41 6.47 -0.48
C ASN A 139 -9.13 5.98 0.22
N ILE A 140 -8.70 6.68 1.27
CA ILE A 140 -7.54 6.29 2.08
C ILE A 140 -7.92 6.20 3.55
N ALA A 141 -7.27 5.31 4.28
CA ALA A 141 -7.41 5.15 5.72
C ALA A 141 -6.07 4.75 6.32
N ALA A 142 -5.82 5.17 7.55
CA ALA A 142 -4.63 4.79 8.30
C ALA A 142 -5.01 4.62 9.77
N SER A 143 -4.37 3.65 10.42
CA SER A 143 -4.56 3.39 11.84
C SER A 143 -3.23 3.04 12.50
N ALA A 144 -3.06 3.42 13.76
CA ALA A 144 -1.96 2.96 14.60
C ALA A 144 -2.52 2.48 15.95
N PRO A 145 -2.01 1.38 16.54
CA PRO A 145 -0.95 0.51 16.01
C PRO A 145 -1.39 -0.30 14.78
N LEU A 146 -0.45 -1.00 14.15
CA LEU A 146 -0.75 -1.92 13.04
C LEU A 146 -1.81 -2.94 13.50
N GLY A 147 -2.83 -3.15 12.66
CA GLY A 147 -3.94 -4.07 12.95
C GLY A 147 -5.02 -3.50 13.87
N HIS A 148 -4.97 -2.22 14.25
CA HIS A 148 -6.03 -1.59 15.05
C HIS A 148 -7.37 -1.52 14.31
N TRP A 149 -7.35 -1.24 13.01
CA TRP A 149 -8.56 -1.24 12.18
C TRP A 149 -8.63 -2.48 11.30
N THR A 150 -9.79 -3.11 11.30
CA THR A 150 -10.17 -4.14 10.33
C THR A 150 -10.70 -3.51 9.04
N ALA A 151 -10.84 -4.30 7.97
CA ALA A 151 -11.51 -3.85 6.74
C ALA A 151 -12.94 -3.35 7.01
N SER A 152 -13.66 -3.98 7.96
CA SER A 152 -15.01 -3.56 8.33
C SER A 152 -15.01 -2.19 9.01
N ASP A 153 -14.06 -1.93 9.90
CA ASP A 153 -13.95 -0.63 10.58
C ASP A 153 -13.67 0.49 9.59
N VAL A 154 -12.77 0.23 8.62
CA VAL A 154 -12.44 1.19 7.56
C VAL A 154 -13.66 1.50 6.68
N VAL A 155 -14.35 0.47 6.17
CA VAL A 155 -15.54 0.68 5.32
C VAL A 155 -16.66 1.35 6.08
N ALA A 156 -16.87 0.99 7.36
CA ALA A 156 -17.85 1.63 8.22
C ALA A 156 -17.51 3.10 8.50
N ALA A 157 -16.24 3.42 8.76
CA ALA A 157 -15.80 4.79 8.99
C ALA A 157 -16.08 5.67 7.76
N TRP A 158 -15.67 5.22 6.58
CA TRP A 158 -15.97 5.94 5.34
C TRP A 158 -17.49 6.08 5.13
N ALA A 159 -18.25 4.97 5.21
CA ALA A 159 -19.70 4.99 5.01
C ALA A 159 -20.45 5.88 6.02
N SER A 160 -19.92 6.06 7.23
CA SER A 160 -20.54 6.88 8.28
C SER A 160 -20.59 8.37 7.93
N GLU A 161 -19.78 8.84 6.98
CA GLU A 161 -19.86 10.20 6.45
C GLU A 161 -21.22 10.52 5.81
N ALA A 162 -21.99 9.50 5.43
CA ALA A 162 -23.34 9.69 4.93
C ALA A 162 -24.25 10.46 5.91
N GLN A 163 -23.97 10.42 7.22
CA GLN A 163 -24.71 11.19 8.22
C GLN A 163 -24.53 12.71 8.07
N ASP A 164 -23.40 13.12 7.48
CA ASP A 164 -23.02 14.51 7.28
C ASP A 164 -23.34 14.98 5.84
N TYR A 165 -23.84 14.09 4.98
CA TYR A 165 -24.11 14.35 3.56
C TYR A 165 -25.59 14.57 3.30
N ASP A 166 -25.94 15.72 2.70
CA ASP A 166 -27.27 16.00 2.19
C ASP A 166 -27.36 15.59 0.70
N TYR A 167 -28.13 14.53 0.45
CA TYR A 167 -28.35 14.01 -0.90
C TYR A 167 -29.14 14.96 -1.80
N ALA A 168 -30.07 15.76 -1.25
CA ALA A 168 -30.92 16.64 -2.04
C ALA A 168 -30.13 17.84 -2.59
N THR A 169 -29.19 18.34 -1.81
CA THR A 169 -28.35 19.49 -2.19
C THR A 169 -26.98 19.08 -2.73
N ASN A 170 -26.60 17.81 -2.57
CA ASN A 170 -25.28 17.28 -2.93
C ASN A 170 -24.16 18.05 -2.19
N THR A 171 -24.34 18.26 -0.88
CA THR A 171 -23.41 18.99 -0.02
C THR A 171 -23.15 18.26 1.29
N CYS A 172 -21.97 18.44 1.86
CA CYS A 172 -21.69 18.03 3.23
C CYS A 172 -21.92 19.15 4.22
N ALA A 173 -22.16 18.78 5.48
CA ALA A 173 -22.24 19.70 6.59
C ALA A 173 -20.94 20.55 6.68
N PRO A 174 -21.03 21.83 7.08
CA PRO A 174 -19.84 22.68 7.19
C PRO A 174 -18.77 22.08 8.11
N GLY A 175 -17.53 22.02 7.63
CA GLY A 175 -16.39 21.47 8.37
C GLY A 175 -16.29 19.95 8.35
N LYS A 176 -17.00 19.29 7.44
CA LYS A 176 -16.87 17.87 7.11
C LYS A 176 -16.26 17.68 5.74
#